data_AF-A0A1J4UHK0-F1
#
_entry.id   AF-A0A1J4UHK0-F1
#
_cell.length_a   1.000
_cell.length_b   1.000
_cell.length_c   1.000
_cell.angle_alpha   90.00
_cell.angle_beta   90.00
_cell.angle_gamma   90.00
#
_symmetry.space_group_name_H-M   'P 1'
#
loop_
_entity.id
_entity.type
_entity.pdbx_description
1 polymer ?
#
loop_
_entity_poly.entity_id
_entity_poly.type
_entity_poly.pdbx_seq_one_letter_code
_entity_poly.pdbx_strand_id
1 'polypeptide(L)'
;MFANLQETAYYKRINDYFLRDFERFEDTARFAKFSPSPAHSLYTSFSLPIKINFPLFEPRVPYATAENYFQPMLIDGEKQPIKFAQDCTRSISLYEGNLVVISKFVSRREGKEYFQSYCLLKFSPTEFSLTKDENSLQIKANCRKKVKNILTEEEEEKEFSFTFNHKDISHSIIQKKMGVSTKVREVYAERNTNLLSGDLENYLISVPHLNPHPYLLDCHAELGFASRRDFQINGWKYFL
;
A
#
# COMPACT_ATOMS: atom_id res chain seq x y z
N MET A 1 4.16 16.87 -12.68
CA MET A 1 2.72 16.71 -12.35
C MET A 1 2.41 17.01 -10.87
N PHE A 2 3.28 16.66 -9.91
CA PHE A 2 2.98 16.78 -8.46
C PHE A 2 3.75 17.87 -7.69
N ALA A 3 4.40 18.81 -8.39
CA ALA A 3 5.28 19.81 -7.76
C ALA A 3 4.57 20.80 -6.79
N ASN A 4 3.24 20.95 -6.93
CA ASN A 4 2.42 21.81 -6.07
C ASN A 4 1.66 21.05 -4.97
N LEU A 5 1.97 19.77 -4.73
CA LEU A 5 1.25 19.02 -3.70
C LEU A 5 1.49 19.58 -2.29
N GLN A 6 2.58 20.32 -2.02
CA GLN A 6 3.02 20.67 -0.65
C GLN A 6 1.97 21.42 0.19
N GLU A 7 1.03 22.09 -0.47
CA GLU A 7 -0.05 22.87 0.17
C GLU A 7 -1.42 22.19 0.09
N THR A 8 -1.49 20.97 -0.45
CA THR A 8 -2.77 20.28 -0.66
C THR A 8 -3.31 19.67 0.63
N ALA A 9 -4.63 19.53 0.70
CA ALA A 9 -5.31 18.83 1.80
C ALA A 9 -4.79 17.38 1.97
N TYR A 10 -4.24 16.79 0.90
CA TYR A 10 -3.61 15.47 0.92
C TYR A 10 -2.48 15.37 1.94
N TYR A 11 -1.48 16.26 1.88
CA TYR A 11 -0.31 16.12 2.77
C TYR A 11 -0.67 16.35 4.22
N LYS A 12 -1.60 17.26 4.52
CA LYS A 12 -2.11 17.41 5.88
C LYS A 12 -2.72 16.09 6.37
N ARG A 13 -3.67 15.54 5.62
CA ARG A 13 -4.37 14.30 6.00
C ARG A 13 -3.44 13.09 6.11
N ILE A 14 -2.51 12.93 5.18
CA ILE A 14 -1.59 11.79 5.21
C ILE A 14 -0.59 11.94 6.36
N ASN A 15 -0.07 13.13 6.65
CA ASN A 15 0.79 13.32 7.82
C ASN A 15 0.03 13.11 9.13
N ASP A 16 -1.21 13.61 9.27
CA ASP A 16 -2.06 13.32 10.43
C ASP A 16 -2.31 11.80 10.59
N TYR A 17 -2.42 11.07 9.48
CA TYR A 17 -2.55 9.62 9.45
C TYR A 17 -1.28 8.89 9.91
N PHE A 18 -0.09 9.38 9.56
CA PHE A 18 1.19 8.81 10.00
C PHE A 18 1.61 9.28 11.41
N LEU A 19 1.11 10.42 11.89
CA LEU A 19 1.35 10.87 13.28
C LEU A 19 0.78 9.87 14.30
N ARG A 20 -0.34 9.21 13.98
CA ARG A 20 -0.90 8.14 14.82
C ARG A 20 0.02 6.91 14.91
N ASP A 21 0.98 6.75 14.01
CA ASP A 21 1.90 5.62 14.05
C ASP A 21 2.88 5.73 15.25
N PHE A 22 3.16 6.93 15.77
CA PHE A 22 4.02 7.09 16.96
C PHE A 22 3.44 6.45 18.20
N GLU A 23 2.16 6.74 18.50
CA GLU A 23 1.45 6.12 19.63
C GLU A 23 1.40 4.59 19.48
N ARG A 24 1.19 4.10 18.26
CA ARG A 24 1.16 2.67 17.95
C ARG A 24 2.52 2.02 18.17
N PHE A 25 3.64 2.68 17.91
CA PHE A 25 4.96 2.11 18.19
C PHE A 25 5.16 1.86 19.69
N GLU A 26 4.76 2.80 20.54
CA GLU A 26 4.83 2.61 22.00
C GLU A 26 4.00 1.43 22.47
N ASP A 27 2.75 1.34 22.01
CA ASP A 27 1.87 0.23 22.37
C ASP A 27 2.36 -1.11 21.77
N THR A 28 2.95 -1.10 20.57
CA THR A 28 3.59 -2.28 19.98
C THR A 28 4.75 -2.77 20.84
N ALA A 29 5.63 -1.87 21.30
CA ALA A 29 6.74 -2.21 22.19
C ALA A 29 6.25 -2.78 23.53
N ARG A 30 5.12 -2.29 24.05
CA ARG A 30 4.48 -2.85 25.26
C ARG A 30 3.95 -4.25 25.00
N PHE A 31 3.17 -4.47 23.95
CA PHE A 31 2.57 -5.76 23.66
C PHE A 31 3.59 -6.84 23.27
N ALA A 32 4.67 -6.47 22.60
CA ALA A 32 5.76 -7.39 22.26
C ALA A 32 6.38 -8.07 23.49
N LYS A 33 6.35 -7.43 24.67
CA LYS A 33 6.82 -8.01 25.93
C LYS A 33 5.92 -9.11 26.49
N PHE A 34 4.63 -9.11 26.14
CA PHE A 34 3.62 -10.00 26.74
C PHE A 34 3.13 -11.10 25.80
N SER A 35 3.41 -10.99 24.49
CA SER A 35 3.11 -12.03 23.52
C SER A 35 4.20 -12.05 22.46
N PRO A 36 5.14 -13.02 22.49
CA PRO A 36 6.17 -13.16 21.48
C PRO A 36 5.64 -13.74 20.14
N SER A 37 4.31 -13.84 19.97
CA SER A 37 3.67 -14.21 18.71
C SER A 37 4.27 -13.38 17.57
N PRO A 38 4.53 -13.97 16.38
CA PRO A 38 5.42 -13.36 15.41
C PRO A 38 4.78 -12.12 14.77
N ALA A 39 5.04 -10.96 15.37
CA ALA A 39 4.76 -9.65 14.80
C ALA A 39 6.09 -8.99 14.41
N HIS A 40 6.88 -9.65 13.55
CA HIS A 40 8.31 -9.33 13.44
C HIS A 40 8.72 -8.88 12.05
N SER A 41 7.98 -7.93 11.50
CA SER A 41 8.47 -7.10 10.40
C SER A 41 8.19 -5.65 10.72
N LEU A 42 8.91 -5.12 11.70
CA LEU A 42 8.84 -3.73 12.17
C LEU A 42 10.12 -3.01 11.75
N TYR A 43 10.21 -2.67 10.48
CA TYR A 43 11.43 -2.19 9.85
C TYR A 43 11.26 -0.80 9.25
N THR A 44 12.28 0.01 9.38
CA THR A 44 12.36 1.31 8.72
C THR A 44 13.75 1.54 8.14
N SER A 45 13.81 2.26 7.03
CA SER A 45 15.04 2.88 6.53
C SER A 45 14.96 4.41 6.56
N PHE A 46 14.00 4.94 7.33
CA PHE A 46 13.77 6.37 7.54
C PHE A 46 13.99 6.75 8.99
N SER A 47 14.44 7.99 9.20
CA SER A 47 14.38 8.62 10.51
C SER A 47 12.92 8.87 10.90
N LEU A 48 12.57 8.52 12.13
CA LEU A 48 11.27 8.77 12.74
C LEU A 48 11.36 10.02 13.63
N PRO A 49 10.38 10.94 13.61
CA PRO A 49 9.12 10.87 12.89
C PRO A 49 9.22 11.16 11.39
N ILE A 50 8.48 10.42 10.55
CA ILE A 50 8.43 10.68 9.11
C ILE A 50 7.44 11.79 8.79
N LYS A 51 7.85 12.70 7.90
CA LYS A 51 6.95 13.60 7.18
C LYS A 51 6.77 13.08 5.76
N ILE A 52 5.57 12.65 5.42
CA ILE A 52 5.22 12.21 4.05
C ILE A 52 5.05 13.45 3.17
N ASN A 53 5.90 13.57 2.17
CA ASN A 53 5.92 14.64 1.18
C ASN A 53 5.96 14.09 -0.26
N PHE A 54 5.49 12.86 -0.46
CA PHE A 54 5.40 12.18 -1.74
C PHE A 54 4.03 11.51 -1.91
N PRO A 55 3.50 11.38 -3.15
CA PRO A 55 2.21 10.76 -3.40
C PRO A 55 2.27 9.25 -3.20
N LEU A 56 1.26 8.69 -2.55
CA LEU A 56 1.16 7.25 -2.30
C LEU A 56 0.22 6.57 -3.29
N PHE A 57 0.64 5.43 -3.82
CA PHE A 57 -0.15 4.55 -4.68
C PHE A 57 -0.22 3.15 -4.09
N GLU A 58 -1.42 2.58 -4.00
CA GLU A 58 -1.66 1.24 -3.47
C GLU A 58 -1.58 0.20 -4.60
N PRO A 59 -0.66 -0.79 -4.53
CA PRO A 59 -0.65 -1.90 -5.46
C PRO A 59 -1.77 -2.88 -5.10
N ARG A 60 -2.86 -2.88 -5.87
CA ARG A 60 -4.06 -3.68 -5.62
C ARG A 60 -4.11 -4.94 -6.49
N VAL A 61 -4.66 -6.01 -5.94
CA VAL A 61 -4.92 -7.26 -6.68
C VAL A 61 -6.19 -7.12 -7.55
N PRO A 62 -6.34 -7.95 -8.61
CA PRO A 62 -7.61 -8.06 -9.30
C PRO A 62 -8.71 -8.57 -8.36
N TYR A 63 -9.94 -8.08 -8.50
CA TYR A 63 -11.07 -8.49 -7.67
C TYR A 63 -10.79 -8.39 -6.16
N ALA A 64 -10.17 -7.29 -5.73
CA ALA A 64 -9.75 -7.07 -4.34
C ALA A 64 -10.89 -7.33 -3.33
N THR A 65 -10.56 -8.05 -2.26
CA THR A 65 -11.43 -8.30 -1.10
C THR A 65 -10.77 -7.77 0.16
N ALA A 66 -11.48 -7.74 1.29
CA ALA A 66 -10.87 -7.31 2.56
C ALA A 66 -9.68 -8.16 2.99
N GLU A 67 -9.70 -9.46 2.70
CA GLU A 67 -8.63 -10.40 3.09
C GLU A 67 -7.58 -10.60 1.98
N ASN A 68 -7.77 -9.97 0.82
CA ASN A 68 -6.84 -10.02 -0.31
C ASN A 68 -6.95 -8.70 -1.10
N TYR A 69 -6.39 -7.64 -0.54
CA TYR A 69 -6.54 -6.29 -1.09
C TYR A 69 -5.29 -5.82 -1.84
N PHE A 70 -4.13 -6.05 -1.23
CA PHE A 70 -2.84 -5.59 -1.74
C PHE A 70 -2.08 -6.70 -2.44
N GLN A 71 -1.33 -6.34 -3.49
CA GLN A 71 -0.36 -7.24 -4.12
C GLN A 71 0.70 -7.67 -3.10
N PRO A 72 1.17 -8.93 -3.14
CA PRO A 72 1.99 -9.51 -2.08
C PRO A 72 3.38 -8.89 -2.01
N MET A 73 3.91 -8.87 -0.79
CA MET A 73 5.30 -8.54 -0.47
C MET A 73 5.80 -9.60 0.53
N LEU A 74 7.04 -10.04 0.36
CA LEU A 74 7.70 -11.02 1.21
C LEU A 74 8.89 -10.37 1.92
N ILE A 75 9.11 -10.77 3.17
CA ILE A 75 10.30 -10.44 3.97
C ILE A 75 10.86 -11.76 4.50
N ASP A 76 12.12 -12.06 4.21
CA ASP A 76 12.76 -13.35 4.54
C ASP A 76 11.92 -14.56 4.08
N GLY A 77 11.25 -14.45 2.92
CA GLY A 77 10.36 -15.48 2.38
C GLY A 77 8.95 -15.50 2.99
N GLU A 78 8.70 -14.79 4.08
CA GLU A 78 7.41 -14.72 4.75
C GLU A 78 6.49 -13.68 4.13
N LYS A 79 5.27 -14.08 3.77
CA LYS A 79 4.28 -13.20 3.17
C LYS A 79 3.75 -12.20 4.19
N GLN A 80 3.96 -10.92 3.91
CA GLN A 80 3.38 -9.85 4.72
C GLN A 80 1.85 -9.86 4.61
N PRO A 81 1.11 -9.44 5.66
CA PRO A 81 -0.35 -9.41 5.62
C PRO A 81 -0.87 -8.61 4.41
N ILE A 82 -2.11 -8.86 3.98
CA ILE A 82 -2.68 -8.24 2.76
C ILE A 82 -4.09 -7.67 3.00
N LYS A 83 -4.43 -7.51 4.28
CA LYS A 83 -5.78 -7.16 4.74
C LYS A 83 -6.07 -5.67 4.61
N PHE A 84 -7.23 -5.33 4.07
CA PHE A 84 -7.78 -4.00 4.16
C PHE A 84 -8.60 -3.87 5.45
N ALA A 85 -8.10 -3.02 6.34
CA ALA A 85 -8.75 -2.66 7.58
C ALA A 85 -8.41 -1.20 7.89
N GLN A 86 -9.10 -0.63 8.88
CA GLN A 86 -8.83 0.73 9.33
C GLN A 86 -7.34 0.86 9.70
N ASP A 87 -6.69 1.91 9.19
CA ASP A 87 -5.29 2.23 9.43
C ASP A 87 -4.24 1.22 8.92
N CYS A 88 -4.66 0.19 8.17
CA CYS A 88 -3.77 -0.65 7.37
C CYS A 88 -3.54 -0.05 5.98
N THR A 89 -2.33 -0.14 5.45
CA THR A 89 -2.05 0.23 4.05
C THR A 89 -0.82 -0.51 3.52
N ARG A 90 -0.83 -0.82 2.23
CA ARG A 90 0.38 -1.02 1.45
C ARG A 90 0.39 -0.01 0.32
N SER A 91 1.43 0.81 0.28
CA SER A 91 1.58 1.88 -0.69
C SER A 91 3.01 1.98 -1.19
N ILE A 92 3.17 2.51 -2.39
CA ILE A 92 4.45 2.81 -3.00
C ILE A 92 4.51 4.24 -3.52
N SER A 93 5.72 4.76 -3.67
CA SER A 93 5.99 6.04 -4.33
C SER A 93 7.39 6.05 -4.94
N LEU A 94 7.63 6.91 -5.92
CA LEU A 94 8.98 7.32 -6.31
C LEU A 94 9.28 8.66 -5.63
N TYR A 95 10.37 8.74 -4.89
CA TYR A 95 10.79 9.97 -4.22
C TYR A 95 12.30 10.12 -4.35
N GLU A 96 12.75 11.24 -4.93
CA GLU A 96 14.17 11.52 -5.20
C GLU A 96 14.87 10.36 -5.94
N GLY A 97 14.20 9.76 -6.93
CA GLY A 97 14.72 8.62 -7.69
C GLY A 97 14.70 7.27 -6.97
N ASN A 98 14.24 7.21 -5.71
CA ASN A 98 14.14 5.98 -4.94
C ASN A 98 12.71 5.48 -4.90
N LEU A 99 12.52 4.16 -4.84
CA LEU A 99 11.23 3.57 -4.56
C LEU A 99 11.00 3.55 -3.05
N VAL A 100 9.96 4.24 -2.59
CA VAL A 100 9.48 4.15 -1.22
C VAL A 100 8.38 3.10 -1.16
N VAL A 101 8.49 2.16 -0.24
CA VAL A 101 7.47 1.14 0.04
C VAL A 101 7.01 1.30 1.49
N ILE A 102 5.70 1.42 1.66
CA ILE A 102 5.03 1.42 2.95
C ILE A 102 4.15 0.19 3.03
N SER A 103 4.22 -0.55 4.12
CA SER A 103 3.37 -1.70 4.38
C SER A 103 3.12 -1.78 5.88
N LYS A 104 1.97 -1.31 6.35
CA LYS A 104 1.60 -1.33 7.77
C LYS A 104 0.28 -2.04 8.00
N PHE A 105 0.25 -2.84 9.06
CA PHE A 105 -0.91 -3.60 9.50
C PHE A 105 -1.12 -3.41 10.99
N VAL A 106 -2.26 -2.81 11.31
CA VAL A 106 -2.64 -2.44 12.67
C VAL A 106 -3.62 -3.47 13.21
N SER A 107 -3.47 -3.80 14.48
CA SER A 107 -4.42 -4.59 15.26
C SER A 107 -4.81 -3.88 16.53
N ARG A 108 -5.87 -4.38 17.16
CA ARG A 108 -6.41 -3.83 18.41
C ARG A 108 -6.41 -4.88 19.50
N ARG A 109 -5.98 -4.49 20.69
CA ARG A 109 -6.06 -5.30 21.92
C ARG A 109 -6.29 -4.35 23.09
N GLU A 110 -7.24 -4.69 23.97
CA GLU A 110 -7.51 -3.92 25.20
C GLU A 110 -7.77 -2.43 24.94
N GLY A 111 -8.43 -2.10 23.82
CA GLY A 111 -8.74 -0.72 23.42
C GLY A 111 -7.54 0.07 22.87
N LYS A 112 -6.36 -0.55 22.74
CA LYS A 112 -5.15 0.04 22.17
C LYS A 112 -4.84 -0.52 20.80
N GLU A 113 -4.25 0.32 19.96
CA GLU A 113 -3.80 -0.03 18.61
C GLU A 113 -2.31 -0.33 18.61
N TYR A 114 -1.91 -1.40 17.92
CA TYR A 114 -0.52 -1.79 17.78
C TYR A 114 -0.24 -2.35 16.38
N PHE A 115 1.02 -2.35 15.97
CA PHE A 115 1.44 -2.93 14.70
C PHE A 115 1.63 -4.44 14.82
N GLN A 116 0.96 -5.19 13.95
CA GLN A 116 1.36 -6.57 13.66
C GLN A 116 2.55 -6.62 12.69
N SER A 117 2.62 -5.65 11.79
CA SER A 117 3.78 -5.41 10.92
C SER A 117 3.79 -3.96 10.47
N TYR A 118 4.98 -3.45 10.21
CA TYR A 118 5.25 -2.09 9.77
C TYR A 118 6.54 -2.08 8.97
N CYS A 119 6.46 -1.66 7.72
CA CYS A 119 7.62 -1.43 6.88
C CYS A 119 7.50 -0.04 6.25
N LEU A 120 8.54 0.76 6.40
CA LEU A 120 8.70 2.03 5.72
C LEU A 120 10.12 2.09 5.16
N LEU A 121 10.26 1.75 3.88
CA LEU A 121 11.54 1.39 3.28
C LEU A 121 11.80 2.18 2.01
N LYS A 122 13.06 2.60 1.83
CA LYS A 122 13.58 3.30 0.66
C LYS A 122 14.51 2.34 -0.09
N PHE A 123 14.12 1.97 -1.31
CA PHE A 123 14.91 1.16 -2.24
C PHE A 123 15.56 2.09 -3.25
N SER A 124 16.89 2.05 -3.29
CA SER A 124 17.72 2.75 -4.26
C SER A 124 17.51 2.20 -5.67
N PRO A 125 17.87 2.95 -6.73
CA PRO A 125 17.70 2.50 -8.13
C PRO A 125 18.35 1.14 -8.47
N THR A 126 19.33 0.69 -7.68
CA THR A 126 19.99 -0.61 -7.85
C THR A 126 19.28 -1.75 -7.12
N GLU A 127 18.35 -1.44 -6.21
CA GLU A 127 17.62 -2.42 -5.38
C GLU A 127 16.24 -2.80 -5.97
N PHE A 128 15.77 -2.10 -7.01
CA PHE A 128 14.52 -2.41 -7.70
C PHE A 128 14.66 -2.22 -9.21
N SER A 129 13.78 -2.87 -9.97
CA SER A 129 13.60 -2.62 -11.39
C SER A 129 12.21 -2.07 -11.67
N LEU A 130 12.14 -1.17 -12.64
CA LEU A 130 10.91 -0.62 -13.18
C LEU A 130 10.89 -0.92 -14.68
N THR A 131 9.98 -1.80 -15.09
CA THR A 131 9.79 -2.18 -16.49
C THR A 131 8.44 -1.66 -16.96
N LYS A 132 8.41 -1.05 -18.14
CA LYS A 132 7.18 -0.51 -18.74
C LYS A 132 6.97 -1.03 -20.16
N ASP A 133 5.71 -1.23 -20.51
CA ASP A 133 5.23 -1.37 -21.88
C ASP A 133 4.11 -0.34 -22.13
N GLU A 134 3.46 -0.39 -23.30
CA GLU A 134 2.42 0.57 -23.67
C GLU A 134 1.24 0.62 -22.68
N ASN A 135 0.90 -0.52 -22.06
CA ASN A 135 -0.33 -0.69 -21.26
C ASN A 135 -0.07 -1.30 -19.88
N SER A 136 1.19 -1.39 -19.46
CA SER A 136 1.58 -2.06 -18.23
C SER A 136 2.86 -1.47 -17.63
N LEU A 137 2.94 -1.58 -16.32
CA LEU A 137 4.08 -1.19 -15.51
C LEU A 137 4.33 -2.29 -14.49
N GLN A 138 5.58 -2.70 -14.36
CA GLN A 138 6.02 -3.64 -13.35
C GLN A 138 7.13 -3.02 -12.51
N ILE A 139 6.94 -3.03 -11.19
CA ILE A 139 7.93 -2.63 -10.20
C ILE A 139 8.30 -3.87 -9.39
N LYS A 140 9.56 -4.27 -9.46
CA LYS A 140 10.05 -5.50 -8.84
C LYS A 140 11.26 -5.22 -7.97
N ALA A 141 11.30 -5.83 -6.79
CA ALA A 141 12.52 -5.92 -6.00
C ALA A 141 12.73 -7.37 -5.58
N ASN A 142 13.99 -7.79 -5.57
CA ASN A 142 14.45 -9.02 -4.94
C ASN A 142 15.89 -8.75 -4.48
N CYS A 143 16.03 -8.28 -3.25
CA CYS A 143 17.31 -7.80 -2.74
C CYS A 143 17.42 -8.02 -1.23
N ARG A 144 18.67 -8.12 -0.76
CA ARG A 144 18.98 -7.98 0.66
C ARG A 144 19.28 -6.52 0.97
N LYS A 145 18.74 -6.03 2.09
CA LYS A 145 18.88 -4.65 2.51
C LYS A 145 19.07 -4.57 4.02
N LYS A 146 19.98 -3.70 4.46
CA LYS A 146 20.09 -3.30 5.86
C LYS A 146 18.95 -2.36 6.25
N VAL A 147 18.25 -2.69 7.33
CA VAL A 147 17.10 -1.96 7.85
C VAL A 147 17.21 -1.83 9.37
N LYS A 148 16.65 -0.76 9.93
CA LYS A 148 16.56 -0.61 11.39
C LYS A 148 15.29 -1.28 11.89
N ASN A 149 15.43 -2.19 12.85
CA ASN A 149 14.30 -2.70 13.62
C ASN A 149 13.80 -1.58 14.55
N ILE A 150 12.51 -1.25 14.47
CA ILE A 150 11.93 -0.12 15.19
C ILE A 150 11.91 -0.37 16.70
N LEU A 151 11.75 -1.63 17.14
CA LEU A 151 11.65 -1.95 18.56
C LEU A 151 13.00 -2.12 19.24
N THR A 152 13.94 -2.80 18.59
CA THR A 152 15.28 -3.07 19.16
C THR A 152 16.28 -1.97 18.84
N GLU A 153 15.97 -1.13 17.86
CA GLU A 153 16.87 -0.13 17.27
C GLU A 153 18.11 -0.70 16.56
N GLU A 154 18.23 -2.02 16.48
CA GLU A 154 19.35 -2.69 15.84
C GLU A 154 19.21 -2.67 14.32
N GLU A 155 20.37 -2.65 13.63
CA GLU A 155 20.41 -2.86 12.19
C GLU A 155 20.36 -4.36 11.88
N GLU A 156 19.41 -4.75 11.05
CA GLU A 156 19.23 -6.12 10.56
C GLU A 156 19.38 -6.17 9.04
N GLU A 157 19.97 -7.22 8.49
CA GLU A 157 19.91 -7.50 7.06
C GLU A 157 18.71 -8.39 6.75
N LYS A 158 17.86 -7.94 5.83
CA LYS A 158 16.59 -8.61 5.48
C LYS A 158 16.47 -8.80 3.98
N GLU A 159 15.89 -9.93 3.58
CA GLU A 159 15.57 -10.19 2.18
C GLU A 159 14.17 -9.66 1.86
N PHE A 160 14.06 -8.77 0.88
CA PHE A 160 12.79 -8.21 0.42
C PHE A 160 12.49 -8.69 -0.99
N SER A 161 11.28 -9.21 -1.19
CA SER A 161 10.81 -9.65 -2.51
C SER A 161 9.38 -9.21 -2.78
N PHE A 162 9.17 -8.51 -3.90
CA PHE A 162 7.85 -8.16 -4.39
C PHE A 162 7.83 -7.95 -5.90
N THR A 163 6.65 -8.06 -6.49
CA THR A 163 6.38 -7.66 -7.88
C THR A 163 5.02 -7.00 -7.93
N PHE A 164 5.03 -5.67 -8.03
CA PHE A 164 3.82 -4.87 -8.17
C PHE A 164 3.57 -4.58 -9.64
N ASN A 165 2.42 -5.05 -10.12
CA ASN A 165 2.02 -4.92 -11.51
C ASN A 165 0.91 -3.88 -11.62
N HIS A 166 0.96 -3.11 -12.69
CA HIS A 166 -0.12 -2.30 -13.21
C HIS A 166 -0.45 -2.81 -14.61
N LYS A 167 -1.74 -2.99 -14.89
CA LYS A 167 -2.28 -3.08 -16.23
C LYS A 167 -3.30 -1.98 -16.41
N ASP A 168 -3.41 -1.46 -17.63
CA ASP A 168 -4.44 -0.46 -17.97
C ASP A 168 -5.82 -0.95 -17.52
N ILE A 169 -6.47 -0.11 -16.70
CA ILE A 169 -7.77 -0.42 -16.11
C ILE A 169 -8.94 0.09 -16.95
N SER A 170 -8.70 0.85 -18.04
CA SER A 170 -9.74 1.50 -18.85
C SER A 170 -10.83 0.53 -19.33
N HIS A 171 -10.44 -0.70 -19.67
CA HIS A 171 -11.33 -1.78 -20.12
C HIS A 171 -11.56 -2.88 -19.08
N SER A 172 -11.05 -2.70 -17.85
CA SER A 172 -11.05 -3.71 -16.79
C SER A 172 -11.99 -3.37 -15.63
N ILE A 173 -12.74 -2.26 -15.73
CA ILE A 173 -13.74 -1.81 -14.75
C ILE A 173 -15.08 -2.49 -15.04
N ILE A 174 -15.53 -3.35 -14.12
CA ILE A 174 -16.74 -4.18 -14.26
C ILE A 174 -17.74 -3.80 -13.18
N GLN A 175 -19.03 -3.65 -13.50
CA GLN A 175 -20.07 -3.45 -12.48
C GLN A 175 -20.23 -4.71 -11.61
N LYS A 176 -20.25 -4.54 -10.28
CA LYS A 176 -20.51 -5.62 -9.30
C LYS A 176 -21.80 -6.39 -9.63
N LYS A 177 -22.85 -5.67 -10.06
CA LYS A 177 -24.17 -6.23 -10.40
C LYS A 177 -24.17 -7.05 -11.70
N MET A 178 -23.25 -6.76 -12.63
CA MET A 178 -23.08 -7.49 -13.88
C MET A 178 -22.16 -8.71 -13.74
N GLY A 179 -21.57 -8.91 -12.55
CA GLY A 179 -20.63 -9.98 -12.22
C GLY A 179 -21.26 -11.37 -12.03
N VAL A 180 -22.11 -11.81 -12.97
CA VAL A 180 -22.54 -13.22 -13.06
C VAL A 180 -21.53 -14.05 -13.89
N SER A 181 -20.23 -13.72 -13.80
CA SER A 181 -19.19 -14.59 -14.35
C SER A 181 -18.77 -15.59 -13.28
N THR A 182 -18.44 -16.82 -13.71
CA THR A 182 -18.02 -17.91 -12.82
C THR A 182 -16.90 -17.48 -11.87
N LYS A 183 -15.96 -16.64 -12.33
CA LYS A 183 -14.86 -16.09 -11.51
C LYS A 183 -15.29 -15.16 -10.38
N VAL A 184 -16.31 -14.32 -10.60
CA VAL A 184 -16.85 -13.47 -9.52
C VAL A 184 -17.57 -14.37 -8.50
N ARG A 185 -18.31 -15.40 -8.95
CA ARG A 185 -18.86 -16.40 -8.03
C ARG A 185 -17.77 -17.19 -7.30
N GLU A 186 -16.69 -17.63 -7.95
CA GLU A 186 -15.59 -18.36 -7.31
C GLU A 186 -14.89 -17.53 -6.22
N VAL A 187 -14.64 -16.25 -6.46
CA VAL A 187 -13.97 -15.38 -5.47
C VAL A 187 -14.88 -15.00 -4.30
N TYR A 188 -16.20 -14.90 -4.53
CA TYR A 188 -17.13 -14.28 -3.56
C TYR A 188 -18.25 -15.19 -3.03
N ALA A 189 -18.68 -16.23 -3.77
CA ALA A 189 -19.77 -17.12 -3.35
C ALA A 189 -19.37 -18.09 -2.23
N GLU A 190 -18.09 -18.46 -2.12
CA GLU A 190 -17.64 -19.42 -1.10
C GLU A 190 -17.40 -18.81 0.29
N ARG A 191 -17.36 -17.47 0.44
CA ARG A 191 -16.75 -16.86 1.64
C ARG A 191 -17.62 -15.93 2.48
N ASN A 192 -18.90 -15.68 2.17
CA ASN A 192 -19.68 -14.63 2.86
C ASN A 192 -18.89 -13.30 2.99
N THR A 193 -18.05 -12.98 2.00
CA THR A 193 -17.10 -11.87 2.10
C THR A 193 -17.74 -10.61 1.58
N ASN A 194 -17.73 -9.57 2.42
CA ASN A 194 -18.17 -8.24 2.00
C ASN A 194 -17.23 -7.71 0.90
N LEU A 195 -17.80 -7.41 -0.26
CA LEU A 195 -17.11 -6.75 -1.37
C LEU A 195 -16.60 -5.38 -0.91
N LEU A 196 -15.29 -5.17 -0.87
CA LEU A 196 -14.78 -3.80 -0.75
C LEU A 196 -15.01 -3.08 -2.06
N SER A 197 -15.79 -2.00 -2.02
CA SER A 197 -15.72 -0.99 -3.06
C SER A 197 -14.39 -0.27 -2.90
N GLY A 198 -13.50 -0.40 -3.88
CA GLY A 198 -12.64 0.74 -4.18
C GLY A 198 -13.53 1.94 -4.53
N ASP A 199 -12.93 3.14 -4.57
CA ASP A 199 -13.59 4.45 -4.76
C ASP A 199 -14.56 4.58 -5.97
N LEU A 200 -14.62 3.58 -6.84
CA LEU A 200 -15.68 3.39 -7.83
C LEU A 200 -16.82 2.59 -7.18
N GLU A 201 -17.72 3.27 -6.47
CA GLU A 201 -18.92 2.66 -5.92
C GLU A 201 -19.59 1.74 -6.95
N ASN A 202 -19.80 0.48 -6.59
CA ASN A 202 -20.42 -0.57 -7.42
C ASN A 202 -19.57 -1.13 -8.59
N TYR A 203 -18.27 -0.85 -8.68
CA TYR A 203 -17.39 -1.46 -9.69
C TYR A 203 -16.25 -2.29 -9.07
N LEU A 204 -15.68 -3.19 -9.89
CA LEU A 204 -14.52 -4.03 -9.62
C LEU A 204 -13.50 -3.82 -10.72
N ILE A 205 -12.20 -3.87 -10.39
CA ILE A 205 -11.12 -3.88 -11.37
C ILE A 205 -10.61 -5.32 -11.48
N SER A 206 -10.64 -5.89 -12.69
CA SER A 206 -10.33 -7.30 -12.96
C SER A 206 -8.85 -7.59 -13.20
N VAL A 207 -8.00 -6.56 -13.14
CA VAL A 207 -6.55 -6.64 -13.37
C VAL A 207 -5.77 -6.07 -12.18
N PRO A 208 -4.53 -6.52 -11.92
CA PRO A 208 -3.66 -5.86 -10.96
C PRO A 208 -3.37 -4.42 -11.42
N HIS A 209 -3.40 -3.49 -10.48
CA HIS A 209 -3.26 -2.07 -10.77
C HIS A 209 -2.62 -1.33 -9.58
N LEU A 210 -2.03 -0.18 -9.89
CA LEU A 210 -1.63 0.82 -8.91
C LEU A 210 -2.74 1.85 -8.81
N ASN A 211 -3.36 1.98 -7.64
CA ASN A 211 -4.43 2.94 -7.40
C ASN A 211 -3.90 4.12 -6.58
N PRO A 212 -4.23 5.39 -6.88
CA PRO A 212 -3.92 6.50 -5.98
C PRO A 212 -4.48 6.20 -4.57
N HIS A 213 -3.71 6.52 -3.52
CA HIS A 213 -4.22 6.39 -2.15
C HIS A 213 -5.53 7.20 -1.98
N PRO A 214 -6.53 6.76 -1.19
CA PRO A 214 -7.82 7.44 -1.10
C PRO A 214 -7.73 8.95 -0.82
N TYR A 215 -6.87 9.37 0.11
CA TYR A 215 -6.65 10.80 0.37
C TYR A 215 -6.03 11.55 -0.82
N LEU A 216 -5.22 10.89 -1.64
CA LEU A 216 -4.65 11.49 -2.84
C LEU A 216 -5.74 11.60 -3.91
N LEU A 217 -6.59 10.58 -4.02
CA LEU A 217 -7.70 10.53 -4.96
C LEU A 217 -8.73 11.65 -4.72
N ASP A 218 -8.96 12.02 -3.47
CA ASP A 218 -9.82 13.16 -3.10
C ASP A 218 -9.28 14.50 -3.63
N CYS A 219 -7.98 14.59 -3.92
CA CYS A 219 -7.33 15.77 -4.49
C CYS A 219 -7.22 15.71 -6.04
N HIS A 220 -7.99 14.86 -6.73
CA HIS A 220 -7.87 14.66 -8.18
C HIS A 220 -7.93 15.98 -8.99
N ALA A 221 -8.80 16.91 -8.59
CA ALA A 221 -9.02 18.16 -9.31
C ALA A 221 -7.78 19.09 -9.19
N GLU A 222 -7.20 19.18 -7.99
CA GLU A 222 -5.96 19.94 -7.71
C GLU A 222 -4.77 19.38 -8.51
N LEU A 223 -4.83 18.10 -8.84
CA LEU A 223 -3.81 17.37 -9.59
C LEU A 223 -4.01 17.39 -11.10
N GLY A 224 -5.04 18.10 -11.59
CA GLY A 224 -5.33 18.26 -13.01
C GLY A 224 -6.11 17.11 -13.64
N PHE A 225 -6.72 16.23 -12.84
CA PHE A 225 -7.57 15.15 -13.33
C PHE A 225 -9.04 15.56 -13.32
N ALA A 226 -9.74 15.26 -14.42
CA ALA A 226 -11.12 15.68 -14.64
C ALA A 226 -12.11 15.04 -13.65
N SER A 227 -11.78 13.88 -13.11
CA SER A 227 -12.58 13.15 -12.12
C SER A 227 -11.73 12.18 -11.31
N ARG A 228 -12.26 11.67 -10.19
CA ARG A 228 -11.63 10.54 -9.45
C ARG A 228 -11.34 9.36 -10.40
N ARG A 229 -12.29 9.02 -11.27
CA ARG A 229 -12.13 7.93 -12.25
C ARG A 229 -10.96 8.19 -13.21
N ASP A 230 -10.86 9.40 -13.74
CA ASP A 230 -9.74 9.81 -14.60
C ASP A 230 -8.40 9.64 -13.87
N PHE A 231 -8.33 10.05 -12.60
CA PHE A 231 -7.12 9.88 -11.81
C PHE A 231 -6.81 8.41 -11.50
N GLN A 232 -7.81 7.55 -11.28
CA GLN A 232 -7.56 6.12 -11.12
C GLN A 232 -7.01 5.48 -12.39
N ILE A 233 -7.50 5.89 -13.56
CA ILE A 233 -7.07 5.36 -14.86
C ILE A 233 -5.67 5.86 -15.22
N ASN A 234 -5.39 7.14 -14.98
CA ASN A 234 -4.18 7.80 -15.50
C ASN A 234 -3.12 8.09 -14.44
N GLY A 235 -3.44 7.97 -13.15
CA GLY A 235 -2.55 8.38 -12.05
C GLY A 235 -1.25 7.57 -11.97
N TRP A 236 -1.26 6.32 -12.41
CA TRP A 236 -0.06 5.49 -12.49
C TRP A 236 1.03 6.06 -13.42
N LYS A 237 0.67 6.97 -14.34
CA LYS A 237 1.63 7.71 -15.17
C LYS A 237 2.59 8.56 -14.34
N TYR A 238 2.35 8.71 -13.03
CA TYR A 238 3.32 9.21 -12.07
C TYR A 238 4.68 8.48 -12.11
N PHE A 239 4.67 7.19 -12.43
CA PHE A 239 5.86 6.35 -12.46
C PHE A 239 6.58 6.37 -13.83
N LEU A 240 6.15 7.24 -14.76
CA LEU A 240 6.73 7.41 -16.09
C LEU A 240 7.66 8.62 -16.16
#